data_AF-A0A1J5QG87-F1
#
_entry.id   AF-A0A1J5QG87-F1
#
_cell.length_a   1.000
_cell.length_b   1.000
_cell.length_c   1.000
_cell.angle_alpha   90.00
_cell.angle_beta   90.00
_cell.angle_gamma   90.00
#
_symmetry.space_group_name_H-M   'P 1'
#
loop_
_entity.id
_entity.type
_entity.pdbx_description
1 polymer ?
#
loop_
_entity_poly.entity_id
_entity_poly.type
_entity_poly.pdbx_seq_one_letter_code
_entity_poly.pdbx_strand_id
1 'polypeptide(L)'
;MSRPTSRSRRPLTWLRRPSLRRRLALLSALAVVVAIAAASGLAYLTMSEALRNQVDRALLTNPLTVANGSGTSPLGSPAEGRAGRVDPESLCSGTTDVATRFQMVIGTVQLVRADGTTCTRDPAGEVTPTAADVAVANGGTATSPRDDVTHGGTHVRVRTTPLGSGYALLVARDLTDVDATLRQLALVLVLATGAGALLVLVAQAMLRLASADAGPPLPDIALPTLDGAPLRLRTLRGEPLVVNLWATWCPPCRRELPMLVDAGRRAQGLRIVLVDQREAPATVRAYLHEAALQPRWLALDEAGALASRYQTPGFPTTLFFDADGRLRRMYVGELSAATLQQGIEQLRDAAAGGAERR
;
A
#
# COMPACT_ATOMS: atom_id res chain seq x y z
N MET A 1 53.98 6.34 33.98
CA MET A 1 52.81 5.45 33.88
C MET A 1 51.91 5.85 35.06
N SER A 2 50.66 6.31 34.94
CA SER A 2 49.57 5.98 34.02
C SER A 2 48.49 7.07 34.08
N ARG A 3 47.96 7.51 32.92
CA ARG A 3 46.76 8.38 32.83
C ARG A 3 45.50 7.51 32.96
N PRO A 4 44.41 7.95 33.63
CA PRO A 4 43.11 7.34 33.46
C PRO A 4 42.36 8.00 32.29
N THR A 5 41.99 7.19 31.30
CA THR A 5 41.17 7.57 30.15
C THR A 5 39.68 7.49 30.52
N SER A 6 39.02 8.64 30.67
CA SER A 6 37.56 8.68 30.80
C SER A 6 36.90 8.51 29.43
N ARG A 7 36.39 7.31 29.15
CA ARG A 7 35.66 6.97 27.92
C ARG A 7 34.24 7.54 28.00
N SER A 8 33.98 8.65 27.33
CA SER A 8 32.64 9.25 27.23
C SER A 8 31.69 8.31 26.48
N ARG A 9 30.64 7.82 27.16
CA ARG A 9 29.52 7.13 26.51
C ARG A 9 28.65 8.18 25.81
N ARG A 10 28.60 8.16 24.48
CA ARG A 10 27.64 8.97 23.69
C ARG A 10 26.23 8.37 23.89
N PRO A 11 25.21 9.15 24.28
CA PRO A 11 23.85 8.65 24.28
C PRO A 11 23.35 8.52 22.83
N LEU A 12 22.90 7.30 22.53
CA LEU A 12 22.25 6.88 21.30
C LEU A 12 20.80 7.39 21.27
N THR A 13 20.30 7.66 20.05
CA THR A 13 18.88 7.76 19.62
C THR A 13 18.12 9.07 19.85
N TRP A 14 18.25 10.00 18.88
CA TRP A 14 17.17 10.91 18.51
C TRP A 14 16.27 10.22 17.46
N LEU A 15 15.26 9.49 17.93
CA LEU A 15 14.14 9.05 17.09
C LEU A 15 13.29 10.28 16.76
N ARG A 16 13.62 10.95 15.64
CA ARG A 16 12.79 11.99 15.02
C ARG A 16 11.39 11.39 14.78
N ARG A 17 10.41 11.79 15.58
CA ARG A 17 9.00 11.44 15.33
C ARG A 17 8.65 11.93 13.91
N PRO A 18 8.19 11.04 13.00
CA PRO A 18 7.80 11.46 11.66
C PRO A 18 6.64 12.45 11.76
N SER A 19 6.68 13.51 10.93
CA SER A 19 5.64 14.54 10.88
C SER A 19 4.27 13.93 10.61
N LEU A 20 3.20 14.55 11.15
CA LEU A 20 1.81 14.08 10.99
C LEU A 20 1.46 13.78 9.52
N ARG A 21 1.93 14.64 8.60
CA ARG A 21 1.76 14.46 7.15
C ARG A 21 2.41 13.20 6.59
N ARG A 22 3.63 12.86 7.06
CA ARG A 22 4.29 11.60 6.67
C ARG A 22 3.55 10.38 7.21
N ARG A 23 2.98 10.47 8.41
CA ARG A 23 2.16 9.40 8.98
C ARG A 23 0.88 9.19 8.17
N LEU A 24 0.16 10.27 7.85
CA LEU A 24 -1.03 10.23 7.01
C LEU A 24 -0.74 9.62 5.63
N ALA A 25 0.35 10.02 4.97
CA ALA A 25 0.73 9.47 3.66
C ALA A 25 1.12 7.99 3.70
N LEU A 26 1.74 7.53 4.79
CA LEU A 26 2.05 6.11 4.98
C LEU A 26 0.78 5.30 5.28
N LEU A 27 -0.12 5.84 6.09
CA LEU A 27 -1.40 5.21 6.39
C LEU A 27 -2.29 5.09 5.15
N SER A 28 -2.36 6.13 4.31
CA SER A 28 -3.13 6.07 3.06
C SER A 28 -2.53 5.05 2.08
N ALA A 29 -1.21 5.00 1.94
CA ALA A 29 -0.56 4.01 1.08
C ALA A 29 -0.78 2.58 1.57
N LEU A 30 -0.66 2.36 2.89
CA LEU A 30 -0.94 1.06 3.51
C LEU A 30 -2.40 0.65 3.30
N ALA A 31 -3.34 1.57 3.48
CA ALA A 31 -4.76 1.30 3.28
C ALA A 31 -5.06 0.86 1.84
N VAL A 32 -4.44 1.50 0.84
CA VAL A 32 -4.59 1.10 -0.58
C VAL A 32 -4.02 -0.29 -0.83
N VAL A 33 -2.83 -0.60 -0.31
CA VAL A 33 -2.21 -1.93 -0.47
C VAL A 33 -3.08 -3.02 0.17
N VAL A 34 -3.59 -2.77 1.38
CA VAL A 34 -4.49 -3.69 2.09
C VAL A 34 -5.79 -3.89 1.32
N ALA A 35 -6.39 -2.83 0.78
CA ALA A 35 -7.61 -2.92 -0.01
C ALA A 35 -7.42 -3.74 -1.29
N ILE A 36 -6.30 -3.54 -2.01
CA ILE A 36 -5.98 -4.33 -3.21
C ILE A 36 -5.77 -5.80 -2.84
N ALA A 37 -5.03 -6.09 -1.77
CA ALA A 37 -4.81 -7.46 -1.33
C ALA A 37 -6.12 -8.16 -0.93
N ALA A 38 -7.00 -7.47 -0.21
CA ALA A 38 -8.31 -7.99 0.19
C ALA A 38 -9.22 -8.26 -1.02
N ALA A 39 -9.27 -7.34 -1.98
CA ALA A 39 -10.05 -7.52 -3.21
C ALA A 39 -9.53 -8.69 -4.05
N SER A 40 -8.21 -8.81 -4.22
CA SER A 40 -7.58 -9.94 -4.91
C SER A 40 -7.88 -11.27 -4.22
N GLY A 41 -7.78 -11.31 -2.88
CA GLY A 41 -8.11 -12.51 -2.09
C GLY A 41 -9.57 -12.91 -2.24
N LEU A 42 -10.50 -11.96 -2.20
CA LEU A 42 -11.93 -12.24 -2.39
C LEU A 42 -12.21 -12.76 -3.80
N ALA A 43 -11.63 -12.14 -4.83
CA ALA A 43 -11.78 -12.60 -6.22
C ALA A 43 -11.27 -14.05 -6.38
N TYR A 44 -10.10 -14.37 -5.82
CA TYR A 44 -9.56 -15.73 -5.83
C TYR A 44 -10.51 -16.73 -5.17
N LEU A 45 -11.01 -16.43 -3.96
CA LEU A 45 -11.92 -17.31 -3.22
C LEU A 45 -13.24 -17.54 -3.97
N THR A 46 -13.82 -16.48 -4.54
CA THR A 46 -15.07 -16.62 -5.32
C THR A 46 -14.87 -17.48 -6.57
N MET A 47 -13.72 -17.35 -7.24
CA MET A 47 -13.42 -18.12 -8.45
C MET A 47 -13.11 -19.58 -8.12
N SER A 48 -12.35 -19.86 -7.05
CA SER A 48 -12.08 -21.22 -6.62
C SER A 48 -13.36 -21.96 -6.23
N GLU A 49 -14.25 -21.28 -5.52
CA GLU A 49 -15.55 -21.84 -5.15
C GLU A 49 -16.43 -22.07 -6.38
N ALA A 50 -16.45 -21.16 -7.35
CA ALA A 50 -17.20 -21.33 -8.59
C ALA A 50 -16.71 -22.53 -9.41
N LEU A 51 -15.39 -22.71 -9.55
CA LEU A 51 -14.78 -23.83 -10.27
C LEU A 51 -15.09 -25.17 -9.60
N ARG A 52 -14.94 -25.24 -8.26
CA ARG A 52 -15.30 -26.45 -7.49
C ARG A 52 -16.78 -26.78 -7.61
N ASN A 53 -17.65 -25.78 -7.54
CA ASN A 53 -19.09 -25.96 -7.71
C ASN A 53 -19.50 -26.40 -9.13
N GLN A 54 -18.69 -26.11 -10.16
CA GLN A 54 -18.90 -26.67 -11.50
C GLN A 54 -18.54 -28.16 -11.54
N VAL A 55 -17.44 -28.55 -10.88
CA VAL A 55 -17.05 -29.96 -10.75
C VAL A 55 -18.09 -30.74 -9.96
N ASP A 56 -18.53 -30.21 -8.83
CA ASP A 56 -19.56 -30.83 -7.99
C ASP A 56 -20.87 -31.00 -8.74
N ARG A 57 -21.32 -29.97 -9.48
CA ARG A 57 -22.52 -30.09 -10.31
C ARG A 57 -22.37 -31.19 -11.36
N ALA A 58 -21.23 -31.29 -12.03
CA ALA A 58 -21.00 -32.36 -13.00
C ALA A 58 -21.04 -33.76 -12.35
N LEU A 59 -20.48 -33.92 -11.14
CA LEU A 59 -20.57 -35.17 -10.36
C LEU A 59 -22.00 -35.45 -9.86
N LEU A 60 -22.82 -34.41 -9.67
CA LEU A 60 -24.20 -34.52 -9.22
C LEU A 60 -25.18 -34.85 -10.35
N THR A 61 -25.03 -34.22 -11.51
CA THR A 61 -26.04 -34.18 -12.56
C THR A 61 -25.80 -35.10 -13.74
N ASN A 62 -24.56 -35.56 -13.98
CA ASN A 62 -24.29 -36.44 -15.11
C ASN A 62 -24.68 -37.88 -14.74
N PRO A 63 -25.77 -38.44 -15.30
CA PRO A 63 -26.13 -39.82 -15.05
C PRO A 63 -25.04 -40.73 -15.58
N LEU A 64 -24.53 -41.62 -14.74
CA LEU A 64 -23.62 -42.67 -15.17
C LEU A 64 -24.43 -43.63 -16.05
N THR A 65 -24.11 -43.74 -17.33
CA THR A 65 -24.84 -44.59 -18.28
C THR A 65 -23.99 -45.78 -18.70
N VAL A 66 -24.59 -46.97 -18.73
CA VAL A 66 -23.99 -48.19 -19.30
C VAL A 66 -24.47 -48.39 -20.73
N ALA A 67 -23.55 -48.64 -21.65
CA ALA A 67 -23.92 -49.19 -22.96
C ALA A 67 -24.24 -50.69 -22.87
N ASN A 68 -25.48 -51.06 -23.17
CA ASN A 68 -25.99 -52.42 -23.32
C ASN A 68 -26.13 -52.77 -24.82
N GLY A 69 -26.32 -54.05 -25.16
CA GLY A 69 -26.41 -54.53 -26.56
C GLY A 69 -27.50 -53.88 -27.43
N SER A 70 -28.36 -53.04 -26.85
CA SER A 70 -29.47 -52.32 -27.51
C SER A 70 -29.43 -50.78 -27.31
N GLY A 71 -28.39 -50.19 -26.71
CA GLY A 71 -28.30 -48.72 -26.47
C GLY A 71 -27.58 -48.36 -25.15
N THR A 72 -27.68 -47.11 -24.68
CA THR A 72 -27.18 -46.69 -23.34
C THR A 72 -28.33 -46.59 -22.32
N SER A 73 -28.10 -46.99 -21.08
CA SER A 73 -29.08 -46.96 -19.99
C SER A 73 -28.48 -46.37 -18.71
N PRO A 74 -29.20 -45.54 -17.94
CA PRO A 74 -28.72 -45.04 -16.65
C PRO A 74 -28.48 -46.19 -15.67
N LEU A 75 -27.35 -46.15 -14.95
CA LEU A 75 -27.06 -47.07 -13.85
C LEU A 75 -28.21 -47.07 -12.84
N GLY A 76 -28.74 -48.24 -12.50
CA GLY A 76 -29.74 -48.39 -11.43
C GLY A 76 -31.18 -48.00 -11.80
N SER A 77 -31.49 -47.82 -13.09
CA SER A 77 -32.88 -47.61 -13.53
C SER A 77 -33.74 -48.87 -13.32
N PRO A 78 -34.96 -48.78 -12.76
CA PRO A 78 -35.88 -49.92 -12.62
C PRO A 78 -36.35 -50.50 -13.97
N ALA A 79 -36.02 -49.85 -15.09
CA ALA A 79 -36.29 -50.36 -16.44
C ALA A 79 -35.34 -51.51 -16.87
N GLU A 80 -34.33 -51.86 -16.07
CA GLU A 80 -33.56 -53.10 -16.26
C GLU A 80 -34.43 -54.32 -15.96
N GLY A 81 -35.11 -54.83 -16.99
CA GLY A 81 -35.58 -56.22 -16.97
C GLY A 81 -34.43 -57.17 -16.63
N ARG A 82 -34.75 -58.36 -16.09
CA ARG A 82 -33.81 -59.42 -15.66
C ARG A 82 -32.66 -59.77 -16.63
N ALA A 83 -32.70 -59.32 -17.88
CA ALA A 83 -31.70 -59.55 -18.92
C ALA A 83 -30.65 -58.43 -19.10
N GLY A 84 -30.71 -57.32 -18.33
CA GLY A 84 -29.83 -56.16 -18.50
C GLY A 84 -29.01 -55.73 -17.29
N ARG A 85 -29.13 -56.42 -16.15
CA ARG A 85 -28.45 -56.05 -14.90
C ARG A 85 -26.96 -56.33 -15.04
N VAL A 86 -26.14 -55.28 -15.06
CA VAL A 86 -24.68 -55.42 -15.07
C VAL A 86 -24.25 -56.04 -13.76
N ASP A 87 -23.60 -57.21 -13.82
CA ASP A 87 -22.95 -57.80 -12.66
C ASP A 87 -21.78 -56.89 -12.23
N PRO A 88 -21.78 -56.30 -11.02
CA PRO A 88 -20.70 -55.45 -10.55
C PRO A 88 -19.33 -56.11 -10.61
N GLU A 89 -19.24 -57.44 -10.46
CA GLU A 89 -17.97 -58.18 -10.55
C GLU A 89 -17.45 -58.31 -11.98
N SER A 90 -18.31 -58.17 -12.99
CA SER A 90 -17.90 -58.11 -14.40
C SER A 90 -17.13 -56.82 -14.73
N LEU A 91 -17.34 -55.75 -13.95
CA LEU A 91 -16.53 -54.52 -14.02
C LEU A 91 -15.07 -54.79 -13.60
N CYS A 92 -14.87 -55.82 -12.76
CA CYS A 92 -13.59 -56.23 -12.21
C CYS A 92 -12.91 -57.37 -12.98
N SER A 93 -13.68 -58.25 -13.63
CA SER A 93 -13.19 -59.50 -14.21
C SER A 93 -13.11 -59.54 -15.75
N GLY A 94 -13.69 -58.57 -16.47
CA GLY A 94 -13.88 -58.66 -17.93
C GLY A 94 -12.89 -57.91 -18.83
N THR A 95 -12.59 -58.52 -20.00
CA THR A 95 -11.93 -57.94 -21.21
C THR A 95 -12.77 -56.87 -21.91
N THR A 96 -14.00 -56.62 -21.45
CA THR A 96 -14.91 -55.65 -22.05
C THR A 96 -14.54 -54.27 -21.56
N ASP A 97 -14.40 -53.33 -22.47
CA ASP A 97 -13.93 -51.99 -22.17
C ASP A 97 -15.02 -51.14 -21.51
N VAL A 98 -15.44 -51.52 -20.30
CA VAL A 98 -16.43 -50.81 -19.51
C VAL A 98 -15.85 -49.49 -19.02
N ALA A 99 -14.53 -49.45 -18.76
CA ALA A 99 -13.80 -48.20 -18.64
C ALA A 99 -14.04 -47.32 -19.89
N THR A 100 -13.85 -47.79 -21.14
CA THR A 100 -14.21 -46.97 -22.32
C THR A 100 -15.70 -46.78 -22.58
N ARG A 101 -16.58 -47.57 -21.96
CA ARG A 101 -18.04 -47.31 -21.93
C ARG A 101 -18.43 -46.22 -20.92
N PHE A 102 -17.62 -45.93 -19.90
CA PHE A 102 -17.80 -44.82 -18.95
C PHE A 102 -16.86 -43.62 -19.20
N GLN A 103 -15.74 -43.83 -19.91
CA GLN A 103 -14.63 -42.86 -20.07
C GLN A 103 -14.98 -41.65 -20.92
N MET A 104 -16.10 -41.62 -21.64
CA MET A 104 -16.36 -40.47 -22.51
C MET A 104 -16.66 -39.18 -21.74
N VAL A 105 -16.87 -39.18 -20.41
CA VAL A 105 -17.24 -37.93 -19.72
C VAL A 105 -16.66 -37.71 -18.31
N ILE A 106 -16.21 -38.71 -17.52
CA ILE A 106 -16.06 -38.48 -16.06
C ILE A 106 -14.94 -39.30 -15.37
N GLY A 107 -13.70 -38.79 -15.35
CA GLY A 107 -12.68 -39.14 -14.33
C GLY A 107 -12.31 -40.63 -14.15
N THR A 108 -11.67 -40.95 -13.02
CA THR A 108 -11.35 -42.34 -12.61
C THR A 108 -12.56 -42.95 -11.92
N VAL A 109 -12.90 -44.19 -12.28
CA VAL A 109 -14.02 -44.93 -11.70
C VAL A 109 -13.48 -46.18 -11.01
N GLN A 110 -13.89 -46.40 -9.76
CA GLN A 110 -13.57 -47.61 -9.01
C GLN A 110 -14.79 -48.16 -8.27
N LEU A 111 -14.81 -49.47 -8.07
CA LEU A 111 -15.83 -50.17 -7.32
C LEU A 111 -15.38 -50.33 -5.87
N VAL A 112 -16.27 -50.04 -4.92
CA VAL A 112 -16.06 -50.24 -3.48
C VAL A 112 -17.01 -51.34 -3.02
N ARG A 113 -16.47 -52.37 -2.35
CA ARG A 113 -17.25 -53.47 -1.78
C ARG A 113 -17.61 -53.20 -0.32
N ALA A 114 -18.64 -53.89 0.16
CA ALA A 114 -19.10 -53.86 1.54
C ALA A 114 -18.02 -54.27 2.57
N ASP A 115 -17.03 -55.07 2.16
CA ASP A 115 -15.87 -55.48 2.98
C ASP A 115 -14.74 -54.43 3.01
N GLY A 116 -14.90 -53.31 2.28
CA GLY A 116 -13.91 -52.24 2.18
C GLY A 116 -12.85 -52.45 1.10
N THR A 117 -12.88 -53.58 0.37
CA THR A 117 -11.97 -53.79 -0.75
C THR A 117 -12.43 -53.01 -1.98
N THR A 118 -11.45 -52.58 -2.76
CA THR A 118 -11.64 -51.82 -4.00
C THR A 118 -11.22 -52.61 -5.22
N CYS A 119 -11.80 -52.23 -6.34
CA CYS A 119 -11.45 -52.75 -7.64
C CYS A 119 -11.39 -51.60 -8.64
N THR A 120 -10.22 -51.40 -9.23
CA THR A 120 -9.93 -50.40 -10.27
C THR A 120 -9.04 -51.01 -11.35
N ARG A 121 -9.12 -50.46 -12.57
CA ARG A 121 -8.18 -50.80 -13.66
C ARG A 121 -6.94 -49.94 -13.69
N ASP A 122 -7.00 -48.78 -13.05
CA ASP A 122 -5.89 -47.84 -12.93
C ASP A 122 -5.49 -47.73 -11.45
N PRO A 123 -4.46 -48.48 -11.02
CA PRO A 123 -3.97 -48.43 -9.64
C PRO A 123 -3.42 -47.04 -9.25
N ALA A 124 -2.90 -46.27 -10.21
CA ALA A 124 -2.39 -44.93 -9.93
C ALA A 124 -3.54 -43.92 -9.73
N GLY A 125 -4.67 -44.15 -10.41
CA GLY A 125 -5.91 -43.40 -10.23
C GLY A 125 -6.75 -43.84 -9.02
N GLU A 126 -6.35 -44.89 -8.30
CA GLU A 126 -7.10 -45.42 -7.15
C GLU A 126 -7.18 -44.40 -6.02
N VAL A 127 -8.37 -44.29 -5.41
CA VAL A 127 -8.63 -43.50 -4.22
C VAL A 127 -8.88 -44.45 -3.05
N THR A 128 -8.26 -44.20 -1.90
CA THR A 128 -8.49 -45.05 -0.73
C THR A 128 -9.94 -44.90 -0.23
N PRO A 129 -10.72 -45.99 -0.15
CA PRO A 129 -12.11 -45.91 0.27
C PRO A 129 -12.20 -45.49 1.75
N THR A 130 -13.11 -44.56 2.05
CA THR A 130 -13.39 -44.12 3.41
C THR A 130 -14.51 -44.95 4.04
N ALA A 131 -14.69 -44.86 5.36
CA ALA A 131 -15.81 -45.51 6.04
C ALA A 131 -17.18 -45.09 5.48
N ALA A 132 -17.31 -43.84 5.00
CA ALA A 132 -18.52 -43.36 4.35
C ALA A 132 -18.78 -44.09 3.03
N ASP A 133 -17.72 -44.35 2.25
CA ASP A 133 -17.82 -45.05 0.96
C ASP A 133 -18.25 -46.52 1.16
N VAL A 134 -17.70 -47.18 2.19
CA VAL A 134 -18.10 -48.54 2.60
C VAL A 134 -19.53 -48.57 3.13
N ALA A 135 -19.98 -47.54 3.84
CA ALA A 135 -21.37 -47.43 4.29
C ALA A 135 -22.35 -47.32 3.10
N VAL A 136 -21.97 -46.63 2.02
CA VAL A 136 -22.76 -46.61 0.78
C VAL A 136 -22.89 -48.01 0.16
N ALA A 137 -21.79 -48.78 0.13
CA ALA A 137 -21.81 -50.15 -0.37
C ALA A 137 -22.71 -51.07 0.46
N ASN A 138 -22.83 -50.80 1.78
CA ASN A 138 -23.70 -51.49 2.72
C ASN A 138 -25.17 -51.00 2.71
N GLY A 139 -25.63 -50.39 1.61
CA GLY A 139 -27.01 -49.93 1.45
C GLY A 139 -27.27 -48.49 1.93
N GLY A 140 -26.22 -47.73 2.22
CA GLY A 140 -26.31 -46.29 2.48
C GLY A 140 -26.64 -45.47 1.22
N THR A 141 -26.89 -44.18 1.42
CA THR A 141 -27.16 -43.22 0.34
C THR A 141 -25.88 -42.67 -0.27
N ALA A 142 -25.96 -42.11 -1.49
CA ALA A 142 -24.83 -41.47 -2.14
C ALA A 142 -24.19 -40.38 -1.26
N THR A 143 -22.87 -40.25 -1.31
CA THR A 143 -22.12 -39.20 -0.59
C THR A 143 -22.22 -37.86 -1.31
N SER A 144 -22.04 -36.78 -0.53
CA SER A 144 -21.71 -35.46 -1.09
C SER A 144 -20.31 -35.49 -1.71
N PRO A 145 -20.06 -34.74 -2.80
CA PRO A 145 -18.72 -34.60 -3.35
C PRO A 145 -17.71 -34.15 -2.29
N ARG A 146 -16.53 -34.76 -2.28
CA ARG A 146 -15.46 -34.49 -1.31
C ARG A 146 -14.09 -34.46 -1.99
N ASP A 147 -13.15 -33.69 -1.43
CA ASP A 147 -11.77 -33.67 -1.91
C ASP A 147 -11.06 -34.96 -1.49
N ASP A 148 -10.19 -35.48 -2.36
CA ASP A 148 -9.28 -36.59 -2.06
C ASP A 148 -8.01 -36.50 -2.91
N VAL A 149 -7.10 -37.45 -2.71
CA VAL A 149 -5.90 -37.62 -3.51
C VAL A 149 -5.81 -39.08 -3.94
N THR A 150 -5.54 -39.31 -5.23
CA THR A 150 -5.29 -40.67 -5.72
C THR A 150 -3.96 -41.22 -5.19
N HIS A 151 -3.74 -42.53 -5.26
CA HIS A 151 -2.45 -43.15 -4.90
C HIS A 151 -1.28 -42.60 -5.73
N GLY A 152 -1.54 -42.16 -6.96
CA GLY A 152 -0.59 -41.46 -7.82
C GLY A 152 -0.34 -39.99 -7.44
N GLY A 153 -1.02 -39.44 -6.43
CA GLY A 153 -0.82 -38.08 -5.94
C GLY A 153 -1.67 -37.01 -6.63
N THR A 154 -2.67 -37.39 -7.43
CA THR A 154 -3.52 -36.44 -8.16
C THR A 154 -4.66 -35.96 -7.27
N HIS A 155 -4.83 -34.64 -7.16
CA HIS A 155 -5.98 -34.06 -6.45
C HIS A 155 -7.27 -34.34 -7.23
N VAL A 156 -8.26 -34.89 -6.55
CA VAL A 156 -9.52 -35.29 -7.16
C VAL A 156 -10.72 -34.87 -6.33
N ARG A 157 -11.86 -34.68 -7.00
CA ARG A 157 -13.16 -34.56 -6.37
C ARG A 157 -13.92 -35.86 -6.53
N VAL A 158 -14.33 -36.45 -5.42
CA VAL A 158 -14.86 -37.81 -5.34
C VAL A 158 -16.32 -37.81 -4.93
N ARG A 159 -17.13 -38.63 -5.60
CA ARG A 159 -18.50 -38.95 -5.18
C ARG A 159 -18.73 -40.45 -5.23
N THR A 160 -19.37 -40.99 -4.19
CA THR A 160 -19.70 -42.40 -4.08
C THR A 160 -21.21 -42.58 -4.17
N THR A 161 -21.66 -43.49 -5.03
CA THR A 161 -23.08 -43.76 -5.31
C THR A 161 -23.40 -45.24 -5.11
N PRO A 162 -24.56 -45.60 -4.56
CA PRO A 162 -24.90 -47.00 -4.33
C PRO A 162 -25.19 -47.70 -5.65
N LEU A 163 -24.62 -48.89 -5.82
CA LEU A 163 -24.90 -49.78 -6.96
C LEU A 163 -25.88 -50.90 -6.59
N GLY A 164 -25.99 -51.20 -5.28
CA GLY A 164 -26.80 -52.28 -4.74
C GLY A 164 -25.98 -53.57 -4.54
N SER A 165 -26.60 -54.58 -3.91
CA SER A 165 -26.02 -55.92 -3.70
C SER A 165 -24.64 -55.94 -3.02
N GLY A 166 -24.34 -54.97 -2.14
CA GLY A 166 -23.05 -54.89 -1.44
C GLY A 166 -21.96 -54.08 -2.16
N TYR A 167 -22.31 -53.36 -3.23
CA TYR A 167 -21.37 -52.56 -4.02
C TYR A 167 -21.75 -51.08 -4.05
N ALA A 168 -20.72 -50.22 -4.08
CA ALA A 168 -20.84 -48.81 -4.39
C ALA A 168 -19.86 -48.42 -5.51
N LEU A 169 -20.24 -47.41 -6.27
CA LEU A 169 -19.46 -46.85 -7.36
C LEU A 169 -18.86 -45.51 -6.93
N LEU A 170 -17.55 -45.42 -6.89
CA LEU A 170 -16.79 -44.22 -6.56
C LEU A 170 -16.25 -43.61 -7.85
N VAL A 171 -16.63 -42.36 -8.11
CA VAL A 171 -16.20 -41.58 -9.28
C VAL A 171 -15.34 -40.42 -8.80
N ALA A 172 -14.11 -40.34 -9.30
CA ALA A 172 -13.10 -39.35 -8.95
C ALA A 172 -12.81 -38.46 -10.18
N ARG A 173 -13.09 -37.16 -10.10
CA ARG A 173 -12.75 -36.20 -11.17
C ARG A 173 -11.44 -35.50 -10.85
N ASP A 174 -10.53 -35.50 -11.81
CA ASP A 174 -9.26 -34.78 -11.71
C ASP A 174 -9.48 -33.27 -11.54
N LEU A 175 -8.73 -32.67 -10.61
CA LEU A 175 -8.68 -31.24 -10.35
C LEU A 175 -7.44 -30.56 -10.95
N THR A 176 -6.58 -31.28 -11.68
CA THR A 176 -5.35 -30.72 -12.29
C THR A 176 -5.61 -29.46 -13.13
N ASP A 177 -6.65 -29.45 -13.97
CA ASP A 177 -7.03 -28.27 -14.76
C ASP A 177 -7.50 -27.10 -13.87
N VAL A 178 -8.25 -27.40 -12.80
CA VAL A 178 -8.73 -26.42 -11.83
C VAL A 178 -7.56 -25.83 -11.05
N ASP A 179 -6.66 -26.68 -10.56
CA ASP A 179 -5.47 -26.30 -9.81
C ASP A 179 -4.49 -25.48 -10.66
N ALA A 180 -4.30 -25.88 -11.93
CA ALA A 180 -3.50 -25.11 -12.89
C ALA A 180 -4.10 -23.72 -13.15
N THR A 181 -5.42 -23.65 -13.36
CA THR A 181 -6.15 -22.38 -13.55
C THR A 181 -6.04 -21.49 -12.32
N LEU A 182 -6.23 -22.05 -11.13
CA LEU A 182 -6.12 -21.32 -9.86
C LEU A 182 -4.69 -20.84 -9.61
N ARG A 183 -3.68 -21.64 -9.95
CA ARG A 183 -2.27 -21.22 -9.85
C ARG A 183 -1.96 -20.07 -10.80
N GLN A 184 -2.44 -20.11 -12.04
CA GLN A 184 -2.28 -19.00 -12.99
C GLN A 184 -2.99 -17.73 -12.50
N LEU A 185 -4.23 -17.86 -12.01
CA LEU A 185 -4.97 -16.74 -11.43
C LEU A 185 -4.22 -16.13 -10.24
N ALA A 186 -3.70 -16.96 -9.33
CA ALA A 186 -2.92 -16.51 -8.19
C ALA A 186 -1.66 -15.74 -8.63
N LEU A 187 -0.92 -16.23 -9.63
CA LEU A 187 0.24 -15.54 -10.18
C LEU A 187 -0.14 -14.18 -10.77
N VAL A 188 -1.20 -14.10 -11.56
CA VAL A 188 -1.69 -12.83 -12.14
C VAL A 188 -2.07 -11.83 -11.05
N LEU A 189 -2.79 -12.27 -10.01
CA LEU A 189 -3.19 -11.42 -8.89
C LEU A 189 -1.99 -10.91 -8.08
N VAL A 190 -0.97 -11.76 -7.87
CA VAL A 190 0.28 -11.37 -7.21
C VAL A 190 1.03 -10.33 -8.04
N LEU A 191 1.17 -10.55 -9.35
CA LEU A 191 1.83 -9.60 -10.25
C LEU A 191 1.09 -8.27 -10.33
N ALA A 192 -0.24 -8.29 -10.43
CA ALA A 192 -1.07 -7.08 -10.44
C ALA A 192 -0.94 -6.29 -9.13
N THR A 193 -0.95 -6.99 -7.99
CA THR A 193 -0.76 -6.36 -6.67
C THR A 193 0.65 -5.76 -6.55
N GLY A 194 1.67 -6.48 -7.00
CA GLY A 194 3.06 -6.00 -7.03
C GLY A 194 3.26 -4.77 -7.92
N ALA A 195 2.70 -4.77 -9.12
CA ALA A 195 2.74 -3.63 -10.04
C ALA A 195 2.02 -2.41 -9.46
N GLY A 196 0.84 -2.60 -8.85
CA GLY A 196 0.11 -1.54 -8.16
C GLY A 196 0.91 -0.93 -7.00
N ALA A 197 1.53 -1.76 -6.17
CA ALA A 197 2.40 -1.30 -5.08
C ALA A 197 3.62 -0.52 -5.61
N LEU A 198 4.26 -1.01 -6.67
CA LEU A 198 5.38 -0.33 -7.31
C LEU A 198 4.97 1.05 -7.86
N LEU A 199 3.82 1.15 -8.53
CA LEU A 199 3.30 2.42 -9.03
C LEU A 199 3.08 3.44 -7.91
N VAL A 200 2.51 3.01 -6.77
CA VAL A 200 2.34 3.88 -5.60
C VAL A 200 3.70 4.34 -5.06
N LEU A 201 4.69 3.46 -4.97
CA LEU A 201 6.04 3.81 -4.52
C LEU A 201 6.72 4.82 -5.47
N VAL A 202 6.61 4.60 -6.78
CA VAL A 202 7.14 5.51 -7.79
C VAL A 202 6.45 6.87 -7.73
N ALA A 203 5.11 6.91 -7.64
CA ALA A 203 4.36 8.15 -7.50
C ALA A 203 4.76 8.92 -6.23
N GLN A 204 4.95 8.23 -5.10
CA GLN A 204 5.44 8.85 -3.88
C GLN A 204 6.88 9.37 -4.01
N ALA A 205 7.77 8.65 -4.70
CA ALA A 205 9.12 9.11 -4.97
C ALA A 205 9.08 10.39 -5.82
N MET A 206 8.34 10.38 -6.92
CA MET A 206 8.17 11.55 -7.79
C MET A 206 7.63 12.76 -7.03
N LEU A 207 6.60 12.57 -6.19
CA LEU A 207 6.06 13.66 -5.37
C LEU A 207 7.08 14.22 -4.39
N ARG A 208 7.94 13.37 -3.81
CA ARG A 208 9.03 13.81 -2.93
C ARG A 208 10.06 14.63 -3.68
N LEU A 209 10.48 14.18 -4.87
CA LEU A 209 11.42 14.93 -5.71
C LEU A 209 10.82 16.29 -6.12
N ALA A 210 9.57 16.32 -6.57
CA ALA A 210 8.87 17.56 -6.93
C ALA A 210 8.75 18.53 -5.74
N SER A 211 8.59 18.01 -4.52
CA SER A 211 8.51 18.84 -3.31
C SER A 211 9.87 19.26 -2.74
N ALA A 212 10.98 18.64 -3.18
CA ALA A 212 12.31 18.94 -2.66
C ALA A 212 12.78 20.35 -3.06
N ASP A 213 12.32 20.85 -4.22
CA ASP A 213 12.61 22.22 -4.70
C ASP A 213 11.76 23.31 -4.04
N ALA A 214 10.74 22.92 -3.26
CA ALA A 214 9.94 23.85 -2.47
C ALA A 214 10.56 24.00 -1.08
N GLY A 215 11.45 24.99 -0.92
CA GLY A 215 12.13 25.26 0.34
C GLY A 215 11.19 25.40 1.56
N PRO A 216 11.74 25.44 2.78
CA PRO A 216 10.95 25.42 4.01
C PRO A 216 9.84 26.49 4.03
N PRO A 217 8.59 26.15 4.36
CA PRO A 217 7.51 27.13 4.41
C PRO A 217 7.67 28.09 5.60
N LEU A 218 7.08 29.27 5.50
CA LEU A 218 6.88 30.20 6.62
C LEU A 218 6.21 29.46 7.79
N PRO A 219 6.78 29.54 9.01
CA PRO A 219 6.21 28.89 10.16
C PRO A 219 4.94 29.62 10.61
N ASP A 220 4.05 28.87 11.25
CA ASP A 220 2.87 29.43 11.90
C ASP A 220 3.27 29.91 13.30
N ILE A 221 4.02 31.01 13.36
CA ILE A 221 4.47 31.66 14.59
C ILE A 221 3.89 33.08 14.60
N ALA A 222 3.32 33.46 15.75
CA ALA A 222 2.93 34.83 16.04
C ALA A 222 4.04 35.48 16.87
N LEU A 223 4.58 36.60 16.39
CA LEU A 223 5.62 37.37 17.07
C LEU A 223 5.02 38.71 17.51
N PRO A 224 5.21 39.15 18.75
CA PRO A 224 4.72 40.45 19.19
C PRO A 224 5.42 41.59 18.41
N THR A 225 4.68 42.64 18.09
CA THR A 225 5.25 43.93 17.64
C THR A 225 5.62 44.80 18.84
N LEU A 226 6.26 45.95 18.62
CA LEU A 226 6.56 46.92 19.69
C LEU A 226 5.32 47.45 20.43
N ASP A 227 4.15 47.38 19.80
CA ASP A 227 2.88 47.82 20.36
C ASP A 227 2.11 46.66 21.03
N GLY A 228 2.70 45.47 21.08
CA GLY A 228 2.13 44.26 21.69
C GLY A 228 1.15 43.49 20.79
N ALA A 229 0.78 44.02 19.62
CA ALA A 229 -0.05 43.31 18.66
C ALA A 229 0.72 42.12 18.04
N PRO A 230 0.11 40.94 17.85
CA PRO A 230 0.81 39.81 17.25
C PRO A 230 0.91 39.94 15.72
N LEU A 231 2.14 39.92 15.19
CA LEU A 231 2.42 39.76 13.76
C LEU A 231 2.60 38.27 13.43
N ARG A 232 1.73 37.73 12.57
CA ARG A 232 1.85 36.38 12.02
C ARG A 232 2.48 36.45 10.64
N LEU A 233 3.72 35.98 10.48
CA LEU A 233 4.40 36.02 9.17
C LEU A 233 3.61 35.31 8.07
N ARG A 234 2.85 34.26 8.41
CA ARG A 234 2.01 33.52 7.47
C ARG A 234 0.89 34.36 6.85
N THR A 235 0.42 35.41 7.53
CA THR A 235 -0.63 36.30 6.99
C THR A 235 -0.07 37.29 5.97
N LEU A 236 1.25 37.36 5.81
CA LEU A 236 1.92 38.22 4.82
C LEU A 236 2.14 37.53 3.47
N ARG A 237 1.67 36.28 3.31
CA ARG A 237 1.66 35.57 2.03
C ARG A 237 0.84 36.32 0.97
N GLY A 238 1.11 36.02 -0.29
CA GLY A 238 0.53 36.70 -1.45
C GLY A 238 1.47 37.70 -2.09
N GLU A 239 2.51 38.15 -1.37
CA GLU A 239 3.64 38.89 -1.92
C GLU A 239 4.94 38.25 -1.43
N PRO A 240 6.05 38.36 -2.19
CA PRO A 240 7.34 37.95 -1.69
C PRO A 240 7.71 38.72 -0.41
N LEU A 241 8.49 38.07 0.44
CA LEU A 241 8.78 38.54 1.80
C LEU A 241 10.26 38.36 2.11
N VAL A 242 10.93 39.43 2.52
CA VAL A 242 12.27 39.40 3.09
C VAL A 242 12.15 39.53 4.61
N VAL A 243 12.72 38.59 5.34
CA VAL A 243 12.77 38.61 6.81
C VAL A 243 14.22 38.73 7.24
N ASN A 244 14.57 39.80 7.92
CA ASN A 244 15.91 40.00 8.47
C ASN A 244 15.90 39.76 9.98
N LEU A 245 16.75 38.84 10.44
CA LEU A 245 16.96 38.53 11.85
C LEU A 245 18.16 39.33 12.35
N TRP A 246 17.92 40.18 13.35
CA TRP A 246 18.89 41.16 13.84
C TRP A 246 18.83 41.32 15.36
N ALA A 247 19.77 42.08 15.91
CA ALA A 247 19.80 42.46 17.31
C ALA A 247 20.53 43.81 17.49
N THR A 248 20.17 44.60 18.51
CA THR A 248 20.77 45.91 18.81
C THR A 248 22.23 45.80 19.23
N TRP A 249 22.61 44.68 19.87
CA TRP A 249 23.98 44.40 20.30
C TRP A 249 24.88 43.87 19.17
N CYS A 250 24.33 43.64 17.96
CA CYS A 250 25.05 43.09 16.82
C CYS A 250 25.60 44.22 15.91
N PRO A 251 26.92 44.50 15.89
CA PRO A 251 27.47 45.58 15.08
C PRO A 251 27.20 45.50 13.57
N PRO A 252 27.32 44.34 12.88
CA PRO A 252 26.98 44.26 11.46
C PRO A 252 25.48 44.50 11.22
N CYS A 253 24.61 44.04 12.12
CA CYS A 253 23.18 44.30 12.03
C CYS A 253 22.89 45.81 12.05
N ARG A 254 23.51 46.56 12.98
CA ARG A 254 23.33 48.02 13.08
C ARG A 254 23.72 48.76 11.79
N ARG A 255 24.70 48.27 11.03
CA ARG A 255 25.15 48.90 9.78
C ARG A 255 24.20 48.68 8.61
N GLU A 256 23.55 47.52 8.53
CA GLU A 256 22.61 47.22 7.43
C GLU A 256 21.18 47.74 7.66
N LEU A 257 20.79 47.98 8.92
CA LEU A 257 19.42 48.37 9.28
C LEU A 257 18.92 49.63 8.57
N PRO A 258 19.67 50.75 8.48
CA PRO A 258 19.19 51.93 7.76
C PRO A 258 18.83 51.64 6.30
N MET A 259 19.65 50.84 5.63
CA MET A 259 19.41 50.41 4.24
C MET A 259 18.16 49.54 4.12
N LEU A 260 17.95 48.59 5.05
CA LEU A 260 16.77 47.73 5.06
C LEU A 260 15.47 48.49 5.35
N VAL A 261 15.50 49.42 6.30
CA VAL A 261 14.35 50.31 6.63
C VAL A 261 13.99 51.16 5.41
N ASP A 262 14.99 51.71 4.74
CA ASP A 262 14.83 52.52 3.55
C ASP A 262 14.29 51.71 2.35
N ALA A 263 14.83 50.51 2.12
CA ALA A 263 14.33 49.58 1.12
C ALA A 263 12.88 49.15 1.41
N GLY A 264 12.54 48.88 2.67
CA GLY A 264 11.18 48.50 3.07
C GLY A 264 10.15 49.61 2.89
N ARG A 265 10.58 50.88 2.99
CA ARG A 265 9.72 52.05 2.68
C ARG A 265 9.45 52.20 1.20
N ARG A 266 10.46 51.95 0.34
CA ARG A 266 10.32 52.03 -1.13
C ARG A 266 9.71 50.79 -1.78
N ALA A 267 9.70 49.66 -1.09
CA ALA A 267 9.24 48.39 -1.65
C ALA A 267 7.76 48.45 -2.08
N GLN A 268 7.50 48.06 -3.32
CA GLN A 268 6.17 47.81 -3.87
C GLN A 268 6.10 46.35 -4.34
N GLY A 269 4.99 45.66 -3.99
CA GLY A 269 4.81 44.25 -4.29
C GLY A 269 5.81 43.32 -3.58
N LEU A 270 6.37 43.76 -2.46
CA LEU A 270 7.31 43.03 -1.60
C LEU A 270 7.18 43.57 -0.17
N ARG A 271 7.31 42.70 0.82
CA ARG A 271 7.42 43.10 2.24
C ARG A 271 8.82 42.83 2.78
N ILE A 272 9.36 43.78 3.54
CA ILE A 272 10.58 43.58 4.34
C ILE A 272 10.17 43.66 5.82
N VAL A 273 10.43 42.59 6.57
CA VAL A 273 10.12 42.48 8.00
C VAL A 273 11.42 42.36 8.78
N LEU A 274 11.63 43.27 9.72
CA LEU A 274 12.74 43.21 10.66
C LEU A 274 12.27 42.44 11.89
N VAL A 275 13.03 41.42 12.30
CA VAL A 275 12.70 40.61 13.46
C VAL A 275 13.87 40.64 14.43
N ASP A 276 13.69 41.42 15.49
CA ASP A 276 14.66 41.51 16.58
C ASP A 276 14.71 40.18 17.36
N GLN A 277 15.89 39.82 17.87
CA GLN A 277 16.16 38.50 18.43
C GLN A 277 16.58 38.59 19.91
N ARG A 278 15.75 38.03 20.79
CA ARG A 278 16.04 37.86 22.23
C ARG A 278 16.29 39.16 22.99
N GLU A 279 15.62 40.25 22.64
CA GLU A 279 15.67 41.50 23.40
C GLU A 279 14.29 41.96 23.86
N ALA A 280 14.27 42.67 24.99
CA ALA A 280 13.04 43.24 25.51
C ALA A 280 12.57 44.41 24.62
N PRO A 281 11.24 44.65 24.48
CA PRO A 281 10.70 45.72 23.65
C PRO A 281 11.28 47.12 23.97
N ALA A 282 11.62 47.39 25.23
CA ALA A 282 12.20 48.66 25.66
C ALA A 282 13.60 48.90 25.07
N THR A 283 14.45 47.88 25.00
CA THR A 283 15.79 47.95 24.41
C THR A 283 15.71 48.28 22.92
N VAL A 284 14.85 47.57 22.21
CA VAL A 284 14.63 47.77 20.76
C VAL A 284 14.08 49.16 20.49
N ARG A 285 13.10 49.63 21.28
CA ARG A 285 12.52 50.97 21.14
C ARG A 285 13.54 52.07 21.38
N ALA A 286 14.37 51.96 22.41
CA ALA A 286 15.42 52.92 22.70
C ALA A 286 16.43 53.03 21.55
N TYR A 287 16.88 51.87 21.03
CA TYR A 287 17.80 51.83 19.90
C TYR A 287 17.22 52.46 18.63
N LEU A 288 15.98 52.11 18.26
CA LEU A 288 15.34 52.66 17.06
C LEU A 288 15.13 54.18 17.15
N HIS A 289 14.83 54.69 18.35
CA HIS A 289 14.75 56.12 18.60
C HIS A 289 16.11 56.81 18.44
N GLU A 290 17.16 56.28 19.05
CA GLU A 290 18.53 56.81 18.92
C GLU A 290 19.02 56.79 17.48
N ALA A 291 18.76 55.70 16.75
CA ALA A 291 19.14 55.55 15.36
C ALA A 291 18.23 56.31 14.36
N ALA A 292 17.17 56.95 14.85
CA ALA A 292 16.14 57.61 14.04
C ALA A 292 15.54 56.69 12.95
N LEU A 293 15.30 55.41 13.28
CA LEU A 293 14.78 54.40 12.37
C LEU A 293 13.31 54.08 12.65
N GLN A 294 12.50 54.03 11.60
CA GLN A 294 11.07 53.71 11.68
C GLN A 294 10.72 52.60 10.66
N PRO A 295 11.00 51.33 10.98
CA PRO A 295 10.64 50.21 10.11
C PRO A 295 9.12 50.06 9.97
N ARG A 296 8.65 49.81 8.74
CA ARG A 296 7.23 49.57 8.45
C ARG A 296 6.72 48.28 9.08
N TRP A 297 7.54 47.23 9.09
CA TRP A 297 7.21 45.94 9.69
C TRP A 297 8.33 45.52 10.64
N LEU A 298 7.98 45.42 11.91
CA LEU A 298 8.89 45.04 12.98
C LEU A 298 8.20 44.04 13.91
N ALA A 299 8.92 42.98 14.27
CA ALA A 299 8.49 42.03 15.27
C ALA A 299 9.63 41.68 16.22
N LEU A 300 9.28 41.12 17.36
CA LEU A 300 10.21 40.71 18.41
C LEU A 300 10.14 39.20 18.56
N ASP A 301 11.29 38.54 18.46
CA ASP A 301 11.44 37.11 18.72
C ASP A 301 12.20 36.92 20.05
N GLU A 302 11.55 37.30 21.14
CA GLU A 302 12.11 37.26 22.50
C GLU A 302 12.60 35.84 22.87
N ALA A 303 11.92 34.80 22.37
CA ALA A 303 12.28 33.40 22.59
C ALA A 303 13.31 32.86 21.58
N GLY A 304 13.63 33.59 20.51
CA GLY A 304 14.46 33.11 19.40
C GLY A 304 13.86 31.91 18.66
N ALA A 305 12.52 31.81 18.63
CA ALA A 305 11.78 30.70 18.02
C ALA A 305 11.93 30.68 16.49
N LEU A 306 11.97 31.85 15.85
CA LEU A 306 12.14 31.99 14.42
C LEU A 306 13.58 31.64 14.00
N ALA A 307 14.58 32.19 14.69
CA ALA A 307 15.99 31.83 14.47
C ALA A 307 16.23 30.32 14.65
N SER A 308 15.66 29.74 15.72
CA SER A 308 15.75 28.29 15.98
C SER A 308 15.06 27.46 14.90
N ARG A 309 13.89 27.91 14.42
CA ARG A 309 13.11 27.22 13.38
C ARG A 309 13.87 27.11 12.06
N TYR A 310 14.64 28.14 11.71
CA TYR A 310 15.46 28.18 10.51
C TYR A 310 16.92 27.78 10.74
N GLN A 311 17.29 27.42 11.97
CA GLN A 311 18.64 27.00 12.34
C GLN A 311 19.71 28.02 11.92
N THR A 312 19.43 29.30 12.12
CA THR A 312 20.32 30.37 11.70
C THR A 312 21.61 30.36 12.54
N PRO A 313 22.80 30.33 11.92
CA PRO A 313 24.07 30.15 12.65
C PRO A 313 24.53 31.41 13.40
N GLY A 314 23.95 32.58 13.11
CA GLY A 314 24.30 33.84 13.74
C GLY A 314 23.52 35.01 13.13
N PHE A 315 23.86 36.23 13.55
CA PHE A 315 23.23 37.46 13.07
C PHE A 315 24.25 38.39 12.40
N PRO A 316 23.84 39.15 11.37
CA PRO A 316 22.49 39.12 10.78
C PRO A 316 22.26 37.88 9.91
N THR A 317 21.00 37.47 9.79
CA THR A 317 20.57 36.48 8.80
C THR A 317 19.34 37.00 8.08
N THR A 318 19.39 37.03 6.74
CA THR A 318 18.28 37.44 5.88
C THR A 318 17.67 36.24 5.16
N LEU A 319 16.35 36.09 5.28
CA LEU A 319 15.55 35.02 4.71
C LEU A 319 14.65 35.58 3.59
N PHE A 320 14.72 34.99 2.41
CA PHE A 320 13.96 35.41 1.23
C PHE A 320 12.87 34.38 0.93
N PHE A 321 11.62 34.80 1.04
CA PHE A 321 10.43 33.98 0.79
C PHE A 321 9.71 34.43 -0.47
N ASP A 322 9.24 33.46 -1.26
CA ASP A 322 8.33 33.74 -2.38
C ASP A 322 6.91 34.08 -1.90
N ALA A 323 6.01 34.41 -2.86
CA ALA A 323 4.62 34.77 -2.56
C ALA A 323 3.81 33.63 -1.92
N ASP A 324 4.18 32.37 -2.16
CA ASP A 324 3.60 31.18 -1.50
C ASP A 324 4.12 31.01 -0.05
N GLY A 325 5.10 31.82 0.34
CA GLY A 325 5.75 31.77 1.64
C GLY A 325 6.72 30.61 1.77
N ARG A 326 7.43 30.24 0.70
CA ARG A 326 8.52 29.25 0.71
C ARG A 326 9.86 29.95 0.74
N LEU A 327 10.76 29.50 1.62
CA LEU A 327 12.12 30.02 1.69
C LEU A 327 12.87 29.64 0.41
N ARG A 328 13.25 30.63 -0.39
CA ARG A 328 14.04 30.46 -1.61
C ARG A 328 15.52 30.65 -1.37
N ARG A 329 15.89 31.53 -0.43
CA ARG A 329 17.28 31.85 -0.11
C ARG A 329 17.45 32.26 1.34
N MET A 330 18.56 31.84 1.93
CA MET A 330 19.06 32.32 3.22
C MET A 330 20.43 32.97 2.97
N TYR A 331 20.65 34.15 3.54
CA TYR A 331 21.91 34.86 3.50
C TYR A 331 22.37 35.12 4.93
N VAL A 332 23.59 34.73 5.27
CA VAL A 332 24.17 34.88 6.61
C VAL A 332 25.31 35.88 6.53
N GLY A 333 25.32 36.85 7.45
CA GLY A 333 26.26 37.96 7.47
C GLY A 333 25.65 39.26 6.93
N GLU A 334 26.43 40.33 7.03
CA GLU A 334 26.00 41.69 6.67
C GLU A 334 25.58 41.79 5.21
N LEU A 335 24.37 42.29 4.98
CA LEU A 335 23.74 42.36 3.68
C LEU A 335 24.01 43.71 3.00
N SER A 336 24.63 43.67 1.81
CA SER A 336 24.76 44.87 0.97
C SER A 336 23.46 45.18 0.21
N ALA A 337 23.29 46.43 -0.22
CA ALA A 337 22.17 46.82 -1.08
C ALA A 337 22.11 46.01 -2.39
N ALA A 338 23.27 45.72 -2.99
CA ALA A 338 23.35 44.90 -4.21
C ALA A 338 22.89 43.46 -3.95
N THR A 339 23.27 42.87 -2.81
CA THR A 339 22.84 41.53 -2.42
C THR A 339 21.35 41.46 -2.12
N LEU A 340 20.80 42.49 -1.46
CA LEU A 340 19.36 42.61 -1.23
C LEU A 340 18.62 42.67 -2.57
N GLN A 341 19.05 43.55 -3.48
CA GLN A 341 18.42 43.70 -4.79
C GLN A 341 18.46 42.40 -5.59
N GLN A 342 19.62 41.73 -5.64
CA GLN A 342 19.76 40.44 -6.30
C GLN A 342 18.82 39.38 -5.71
N GLY A 343 18.67 39.35 -4.38
CA GLY A 343 17.74 38.43 -3.72
C GLY A 343 16.28 38.72 -4.07
N ILE A 344 15.90 40.00 -4.19
CA ILE A 344 14.56 40.42 -4.59
C ILE A 344 14.27 40.08 -6.06
N GLU A 345 15.24 40.31 -6.96
CA GLU A 345 15.15 39.95 -8.38
C GLU A 345 14.84 38.46 -8.54
N GLN A 346 15.60 37.61 -7.83
CA GLN A 346 15.41 36.16 -7.83
C GLN A 346 14.02 35.71 -7.37
N LEU A 347 13.40 36.45 -6.43
CA LEU A 347 12.03 36.17 -5.99
C LEU A 347 11.00 36.53 -7.08
N ARG A 348 11.24 37.60 -7.85
CA ARG A 348 10.36 38.04 -8.94
C ARG A 348 10.46 37.10 -10.14
N ASP A 349 11.66 36.69 -10.52
CA ASP A 349 11.88 35.75 -11.63
C ASP A 349 11.25 34.38 -11.35
N ALA A 350 11.36 33.90 -10.11
CA ALA A 350 10.71 32.66 -9.68
C ALA A 350 9.18 32.74 -9.77
N ALA A 351 8.59 33.90 -9.49
CA ALA A 351 7.16 34.13 -9.62
C ALA A 351 6.72 34.16 -11.11
N ALA A 352 7.50 34.81 -11.98
CA ALA A 352 7.22 34.88 -13.41
C ALA A 352 7.30 33.50 -14.09
N GLY A 353 8.36 32.73 -13.83
CA GLY A 353 8.51 31.38 -14.39
C GLY A 353 7.57 30.33 -13.79
N GLY A 354 6.85 30.64 -12.70
CA GLY A 354 5.78 29.80 -12.15
C GLY A 354 4.43 30.04 -12.84
N ALA A 355 4.19 31.27 -13.30
CA ALA A 355 2.97 31.64 -14.01
C ALA A 355 2.91 31.08 -15.44
N GLU A 356 4.04 30.95 -16.12
CA GLU A 356 4.13 30.44 -17.51
C GLU A 356 4.04 28.90 -17.61
N ARG A 357 4.17 28.20 -16.47
CA ARG A 357 4.05 26.73 -16.37
C ARG A 357 2.67 26.24 -15.92
N ARG A 358 1.72 27.16 -15.67
CA ARG A 358 0.36 26.87 -15.21
C ARG A 358 -0.65 27.02 -16.34
#